data_AF-A0A6I0EDI5-F1
#
_entry.id   AF-A0A6I0EDI5-F1
#
_cell.length_a   1.000
_cell.length_b   1.000
_cell.length_c   1.000
_cell.angle_alpha   90.00
_cell.angle_beta   90.00
_cell.angle_gamma   90.00
#
_symmetry.space_group_name_H-M   'P 1'
#
loop_
_entity.id
_entity.type
_entity.pdbx_description
1 polymer ?
#
loop_
_entity_poly.entity_id
_entity_poly.type
_entity_poly.pdbx_seq_one_letter_code
_entity_poly.pdbx_strand_id
1 'polypeptide(L)'
;MTARKELLTHLWKEVININLRDASLDNIIANCKRNPTGPFGDTGPAIERILAAGTSRSDLCLAMRSAAYEAAFGTLYSLSEPGSDPDDDLTTLYEELLMADPSGTGGRSR
;
A
#
# COMPACT_ATOMS: atom_id res chain seq x y z
N MET A 1 11.20 -2.52 -20.14
CA MET A 1 11.55 -3.59 -19.18
C MET A 1 12.14 -3.09 -17.86
N THR A 2 13.22 -2.28 -17.84
CA THR A 2 13.83 -1.80 -16.57
C THR A 2 12.88 -0.93 -15.74
N ALA A 3 12.23 0.06 -16.38
CA ALA A 3 11.30 0.96 -15.71
C ALA A 3 10.07 0.26 -15.11
N ARG A 4 9.50 -0.76 -15.79
CA ARG A 4 8.38 -1.56 -15.26
C ARG A 4 8.77 -2.30 -13.99
N LYS A 5 9.91 -3.00 -14.03
CA LYS A 5 10.44 -3.72 -12.86
C LYS A 5 10.76 -2.78 -11.70
N GLU A 6 11.29 -1.59 -11.99
CA GLU A 6 11.54 -0.55 -11.00
C GLU A 6 10.24 -0.04 -10.38
N LEU A 7 9.21 0.21 -11.20
CA LEU A 7 7.87 0.58 -10.72
C LEU A 7 7.28 -0.48 -9.81
N LEU A 8 7.24 -1.76 -10.23
CA LEU A 8 6.72 -2.85 -9.39
C LEU A 8 7.51 -3.00 -8.09
N THR A 9 8.84 -2.86 -8.15
CA THR A 9 9.69 -2.88 -6.95
C THR A 9 9.35 -1.72 -6.02
N HIS A 10 9.12 -0.52 -6.57
CA HIS A 10 8.73 0.66 -5.81
C HIS A 10 7.36 0.49 -5.15
N LEU A 11 6.36 0.02 -5.89
CA LEU A 11 5.02 -0.26 -5.36
C LEU A 11 5.09 -1.21 -4.16
N TRP A 12 5.84 -2.32 -4.28
CA TRP A 12 5.99 -3.25 -3.17
C TRP A 12 6.73 -2.66 -1.98
N LYS A 13 7.88 -2.00 -2.18
CA LYS A 13 8.76 -1.58 -1.07
C LYS A 13 8.34 -0.29 -0.40
N GLU A 14 7.86 0.67 -1.18
CA GLU A 14 7.63 2.05 -0.74
C GLU A 14 6.15 2.41 -0.62
N VAL A 15 5.25 1.67 -1.27
CA VAL A 15 3.79 1.92 -1.19
C VAL A 15 3.09 0.87 -0.32
N ILE A 16 3.31 -0.42 -0.60
CA ILE A 16 2.60 -1.52 0.07
C ILE A 16 3.26 -1.85 1.41
N ASN A 17 4.55 -2.20 1.40
CA ASN A 17 5.28 -2.66 2.59
C ASN A 17 5.79 -1.53 3.48
N ILE A 18 5.57 -0.26 3.13
CA ILE A 18 5.86 0.85 4.05
C ILE A 18 5.09 0.71 5.36
N ASN A 19 3.91 0.07 5.31
CA ASN A 19 3.07 -0.22 6.48
C ASN A 19 3.68 -1.28 7.41
N LEU A 20 4.60 -2.13 6.92
CA LEU A 20 5.26 -3.16 7.73
C LEU A 20 6.48 -2.65 8.51
N ARG A 21 6.90 -1.39 8.31
CA ARG A 21 8.01 -0.80 9.05
C ARG A 21 7.57 -0.50 10.49
N ASP A 22 8.41 -0.77 11.47
CA ASP A 22 8.08 -0.57 12.91
C ASP A 22 7.58 0.85 13.24
N ALA A 23 8.17 1.86 12.58
CA ALA A 23 7.84 3.27 12.77
C ALA A 23 6.64 3.76 11.95
N SER A 24 5.98 2.90 11.16
CA SER A 24 4.97 3.34 10.18
C SER A 24 3.78 4.04 10.83
N LEU A 25 3.18 3.42 11.85
CA LEU A 25 2.05 3.99 12.58
C LEU A 25 2.42 5.31 13.27
N ASP A 26 3.61 5.37 13.88
CA ASP A 26 4.07 6.57 14.60
C ASP A 26 4.31 7.73 13.63
N ASN A 27 4.85 7.44 12.44
CA ASN A 27 5.03 8.43 11.38
C ASN A 27 3.69 8.98 10.89
N ILE A 28 2.67 8.12 10.72
CA ILE A 28 1.33 8.56 10.31
C ILE A 28 0.71 9.45 11.40
N ILE A 29 0.74 9.02 12.66
CA ILE A 29 0.25 9.81 13.79
C ILE A 29 0.96 11.17 13.85
N ALA A 30 2.28 11.20 13.75
CA ALA A 30 3.07 12.43 13.76
C ALA A 30 2.76 13.33 12.56
N ASN A 31 2.48 12.76 11.38
CA ASN A 31 2.08 13.53 10.21
C ASN A 31 0.70 14.16 10.39
N CYS A 32 -0.29 13.40 10.85
CA CYS A 32 -1.63 13.90 11.12
C CYS A 32 -1.64 14.98 12.21
N LYS A 33 -0.81 14.85 13.26
CA LYS A 33 -0.63 15.90 14.29
C LYS A 33 -0.08 17.20 13.73
N ARG A 34 0.80 17.15 12.73
CA ARG A 34 1.37 18.33 12.07
C ARG A 34 0.36 19.01 11.14
N ASN A 35 -0.57 18.26 10.56
CA ASN A 35 -1.61 18.79 9.67
C ASN A 35 -3.00 18.19 9.99
N PRO A 36 -3.63 18.60 11.10
CA PRO A 36 -4.88 18.00 11.58
C PRO A 36 -6.08 18.32 10.68
N THR A 37 -6.00 19.34 9.83
CA THR A 37 -7.06 19.72 8.88
C THR A 37 -6.78 19.23 7.46
N GLY A 38 -5.73 18.43 7.26
CA GLY A 38 -5.44 17.83 5.96
C GLY A 38 -6.45 16.75 5.56
N PRO A 39 -6.42 16.26 4.30
CA PRO A 39 -7.35 15.26 3.80
C PRO A 39 -7.47 13.98 4.63
N PHE A 40 -6.43 13.64 5.40
CA PHE A 40 -6.36 12.48 6.29
C PHE A 40 -5.98 12.87 7.73
N GLY A 41 -6.26 14.09 8.16
CA GLY A 41 -5.87 14.60 9.49
C GLY A 41 -6.49 13.81 10.66
N ASP A 42 -7.62 13.15 10.42
CA ASP A 42 -8.35 12.31 11.37
C ASP A 42 -7.77 10.90 11.54
N THR A 43 -6.89 10.46 10.63
CA THR A 43 -6.32 9.11 10.62
C THR A 43 -5.43 8.87 11.83
N GLY A 44 -4.61 9.84 12.23
CA GLY A 44 -3.75 9.74 13.42
C GLY A 44 -4.55 9.46 14.71
N PRO A 45 -5.54 10.32 15.05
CA PRO A 45 -6.43 10.07 16.18
C PRO A 45 -7.20 8.74 16.09
N ALA A 46 -7.58 8.29 14.89
CA ALA A 46 -8.23 7.00 14.71
C ALA A 46 -7.29 5.83 15.05
N ILE A 47 -6.03 5.87 14.57
CA ILE A 47 -4.99 4.87 14.91
C ILE A 47 -4.75 4.86 16.42
N GLU A 48 -4.63 6.02 17.07
CA GLU A 48 -4.44 6.11 18.52
C GLU A 48 -5.59 5.42 19.30
N ARG A 49 -6.85 5.63 18.88
CA ARG A 49 -8.01 4.95 19.49
C ARG A 49 -8.00 3.44 19.27
N ILE A 50 -7.64 2.98 18.07
CA ILE A 50 -7.54 1.54 17.74
C ILE A 50 -6.49 0.87 18.62
N LEU A 51 -5.31 1.49 18.77
CA LEU A 51 -4.24 0.96 19.62
C LEU A 51 -4.65 0.96 21.11
N ALA A 52 -5.34 2.01 21.57
CA ALA A 52 -5.84 2.08 22.94
C ALA A 52 -6.91 1.00 23.24
N ALA A 53 -7.63 0.52 22.22
CA ALA A 53 -8.57 -0.59 22.34
C ALA A 53 -7.89 -1.97 22.45
N GLY A 54 -6.55 -2.04 22.41
CA GLY A 54 -5.78 -3.27 22.57
C GLY A 54 -5.48 -4.01 21.27
N THR A 55 -5.76 -3.43 20.11
CA THR A 55 -5.37 -4.02 18.82
C THR A 55 -3.85 -4.10 18.70
N SER A 56 -3.34 -5.24 18.25
CA SER A 56 -1.92 -5.42 17.94
C SER A 56 -1.49 -4.45 16.84
N ARG A 57 -0.35 -3.78 17.04
CA ARG A 57 0.26 -2.92 16.01
C ARG A 57 0.52 -3.69 14.72
N SER A 58 1.00 -4.94 14.83
CA SER A 58 1.26 -5.80 13.68
C SER A 58 -0.01 -6.09 12.88
N ASP A 59 -1.12 -6.37 13.55
CA ASP A 59 -2.39 -6.68 12.87
C ASP A 59 -2.94 -5.45 12.14
N LEU A 60 -2.83 -4.26 12.76
CA LEU A 60 -3.20 -3.01 12.10
C LEU A 60 -2.32 -2.74 10.88
N CYS A 61 -1.00 -2.94 10.99
CA CYS A 61 -0.07 -2.81 9.86
C CYS A 61 -0.40 -3.78 8.72
N LEU A 62 -0.82 -5.02 9.02
CA LEU A 62 -1.25 -5.99 8.02
C LEU A 62 -2.52 -5.55 7.30
N ALA A 63 -3.51 -5.03 8.03
CA ALA A 63 -4.73 -4.49 7.43
C ALA A 63 -4.43 -3.29 6.51
N MET A 64 -3.55 -2.38 6.94
CA MET A 64 -3.13 -1.23 6.14
C MET A 64 -2.33 -1.64 4.91
N ARG A 65 -1.44 -2.63 5.03
CA ARG A 65 -0.72 -3.23 3.89
C ARG A 65 -1.70 -3.79 2.86
N SER A 66 -2.74 -4.49 3.30
CA SER A 66 -3.79 -5.02 2.43
C SER A 66 -4.51 -3.90 1.67
N ALA A 67 -4.94 -2.85 2.38
CA ALA A 67 -5.59 -1.70 1.75
C ALA A 67 -4.67 -0.98 0.73
N ALA A 68 -3.37 -0.85 1.03
CA ALA A 68 -2.41 -0.26 0.11
C ALA A 68 -2.19 -1.13 -1.14
N TYR A 69 -2.15 -2.46 -0.98
CA TYR A 69 -2.09 -3.39 -2.10
C TYR A 69 -3.32 -3.26 -3.01
N GLU A 70 -4.53 -3.28 -2.43
CA GLU A 70 -5.78 -3.15 -3.19
C GLU A 70 -5.86 -1.82 -3.95
N ALA A 71 -5.43 -0.71 -3.31
CA ALA A 71 -5.38 0.58 -3.97
C ALA A 71 -4.38 0.61 -5.15
N ALA A 72 -3.20 0.04 -4.98
CA ALA A 72 -2.20 -0.06 -6.04
C ALA A 72 -2.69 -0.96 -7.19
N PHE A 73 -3.23 -2.14 -6.87
CA PHE A 73 -3.79 -3.08 -7.83
C PHE A 73 -4.96 -2.45 -8.60
N GLY A 74 -5.95 -1.90 -7.91
CA GLY A 74 -7.12 -1.28 -8.53
C GLY A 74 -6.77 -0.11 -9.44
N THR A 75 -5.72 0.65 -9.10
CA THR A 75 -5.20 1.72 -9.98
C THR A 75 -4.61 1.13 -11.26
N LEU A 76 -3.73 0.13 -11.17
CA LEU A 76 -3.13 -0.52 -12.35
C LEU A 76 -4.19 -1.23 -13.20
N TYR A 77 -5.17 -1.86 -12.57
CA TYR A 77 -6.28 -2.51 -13.24
C TYR A 77 -7.13 -1.48 -14.01
N SER A 78 -7.45 -0.34 -13.40
CA SER A 78 -8.21 0.72 -14.07
C SER A 78 -7.49 1.29 -15.29
N LEU A 79 -6.15 1.30 -15.28
CA LEU A 79 -5.33 1.70 -16.44
C LEU A 79 -5.33 0.66 -17.57
N SER A 80 -5.82 -0.57 -17.31
CA SER A 80 -5.93 -1.63 -18.32
C SER A 80 -7.31 -1.71 -18.99
N GLU A 81 -8.28 -0.91 -18.54
CA GLU A 81 -9.66 -0.97 -19.03
C GLU A 81 -9.78 -0.54 -20.51
N PRO A 82 -10.82 -1.05 -21.24
CA PRO A 82 -10.99 -0.78 -22.67
C PRO A 82 -11.18 0.71 -22.95
N GLY A 83 -10.36 1.29 -23.83
CA GLY A 83 -10.30 2.72 -24.12
C GLY A 83 -8.92 3.34 -23.87
N SER A 84 -8.07 2.59 -23.15
CA SER A 84 -6.62 2.78 -23.09
C SER A 84 -5.98 2.45 -24.45
N ASP A 85 -4.89 3.12 -24.80
CA ASP A 85 -4.15 2.83 -26.04
C ASP A 85 -3.70 1.35 -26.02
N PRO A 86 -4.08 0.52 -27.01
CA PRO A 86 -3.69 -0.90 -27.04
C PRO A 86 -2.17 -1.11 -27.15
N ASP A 87 -1.41 -0.09 -27.54
CA ASP A 87 0.06 -0.10 -27.52
C ASP A 87 0.66 0.34 -26.16
N ASP A 88 -0.17 0.62 -25.14
CA ASP A 88 0.28 1.05 -23.83
C ASP A 88 0.85 -0.11 -22.99
N ASP A 89 2.11 0.03 -22.58
CA ASP A 89 2.90 -0.92 -21.79
C ASP A 89 2.37 -1.09 -20.35
N LEU A 90 1.30 -0.37 -19.99
CA LEU A 90 0.66 -0.39 -18.68
C LEU A 90 -0.44 -1.46 -18.56
N THR A 91 -0.98 -1.95 -19.68
CA THR A 91 -2.17 -2.81 -19.73
C THR A 91 -2.03 -4.15 -18.99
N THR A 92 -0.81 -4.64 -18.79
CA THR A 92 -0.54 -5.92 -18.08
C THR A 92 0.15 -5.76 -16.72
N LEU A 93 0.36 -4.52 -16.25
CA LEU A 93 1.09 -4.28 -15.00
C LEU A 93 0.38 -4.82 -13.76
N TYR A 94 -0.95 -4.85 -13.74
CA TYR A 94 -1.71 -5.42 -12.63
C TYR A 94 -1.47 -6.93 -12.50
N GLU A 95 -1.30 -7.63 -13.62
CA GLU A 95 -0.97 -9.06 -13.67
C GLU A 95 0.44 -9.32 -13.16
N GLU A 96 1.39 -8.46 -13.54
CA GLU A 96 2.76 -8.56 -13.03
C GLU A 96 2.85 -8.27 -11.54
N LEU A 97 2.04 -7.34 -11.01
CA LEU A 97 1.95 -7.08 -9.58
C LEU A 97 1.42 -8.29 -8.80
N LEU A 98 0.44 -9.03 -9.35
CA LEU A 98 -0.08 -10.28 -8.77
C LEU A 98 1.01 -11.37 -8.69
N MET A 99 1.82 -11.49 -9.75
CA MET A 99 2.80 -12.57 -9.90
C MET A 99 4.14 -12.27 -9.21
N ALA A 100 4.47 -10.99 -9.07
CA ALA A 100 5.66 -10.54 -8.39
C ALA A 100 5.28 -10.11 -6.98
N ASP A 101 5.39 -10.97 -5.97
CA ASP A 101 5.71 -10.48 -4.62
C ASP A 101 7.23 -10.61 -4.39
N PRO A 102 8.04 -9.64 -4.85
CA PRO A 102 9.49 -9.66 -4.67
C PRO A 102 9.89 -9.45 -3.20
N SER A 103 8.95 -9.10 -2.31
CA SER A 103 9.24 -8.87 -0.90
C SER A 103 9.31 -10.18 -0.10
N GLY A 104 8.74 -11.27 -0.62
CA GLY A 104 8.72 -12.56 0.08
C GLY A 104 7.88 -12.56 1.35
N THR A 105 7.03 -11.54 1.55
CA THR A 105 6.14 -11.40 2.72
C THR A 105 4.72 -11.90 2.45
N GLY A 106 4.44 -12.32 1.21
CA GLY A 106 3.18 -12.85 0.74
C GLY A 106 2.83 -14.14 1.48
N GLY A 107 1.65 -14.12 2.08
CA GLY A 107 1.09 -15.20 2.88
C GLY A 107 1.07 -16.53 2.15
N ARG A 108 2.14 -17.30 2.29
CA ARG A 108 2.03 -18.75 2.45
C ARG A 108 1.91 -18.97 3.95
N SER A 109 0.66 -19.14 4.37
CA SER A 109 0.28 -19.59 5.69
C SER A 109 1.23 -20.69 6.16
N ARG A 110 1.81 -20.50 7.35
CA ARG A 110 2.25 -21.63 8.17
C ARG A 110 1.01 -22.36 8.70
#